data_AF-A0A6J2MSA1-F1
#
_entry.id   AF-A0A6J2MSA1-F1
#
_cell.length_a   1.000
_cell.length_b   1.000
_cell.length_c   1.000
_cell.angle_alpha   90.00
_cell.angle_beta   90.00
_cell.angle_gamma   90.00
#
_symmetry.space_group_name_H-M   'P 1'
#
loop_
_entity.id
_entity.type
_entity.pdbx_description
1 polymer ?
#
loop_
_entity_poly.entity_id
_entity_poly.type
_entity_poly.pdbx_seq_one_letter_code
_entity_poly.pdbx_strand_id
1 'polypeptide(L)'
;MQSAGGGALRPGYADRLPDSLRQLDPTALLMLLLDGDRPEPVRSGAHELALFLTPEPGAEAKEVEESIEGLLLRLEEFCALADMIRSDTSQILEEDIPLLKAKVTEVRGIYTKVDRLEAFVKMVAHHVSFLEDHVLRAERDHGAFPQALPGWRWLGSRGLPSFRNKLPTPAPPTFELPTLYRTEDYFPVDAREAAPLTPSCRHRL
;
A
#
# COMPACT_ATOMS: atom_id res chain seq x y z
N MET A 1 5.71 -65.78 -31.06
CA MET A 1 6.21 -67.13 -30.68
C MET A 1 4.98 -68.00 -30.54
N GLN A 2 4.69 -68.92 -31.48
CA GLN A 2 5.15 -70.33 -31.47
C GLN A 2 4.93 -70.96 -30.09
N SER A 3 4.28 -72.09 -29.85
CA SER A 3 4.02 -73.32 -30.64
C SER A 3 3.05 -74.16 -29.76
N ALA A 4 1.93 -74.66 -30.26
CA ALA A 4 1.70 -76.02 -30.82
C ALA A 4 1.85 -77.21 -29.86
N GLY A 5 0.90 -78.15 -29.94
CA GLY A 5 0.97 -79.53 -29.42
C GLY A 5 -0.37 -79.97 -28.83
N GLY A 6 -1.22 -80.79 -29.44
CA GLY A 6 -0.99 -81.83 -30.45
C GLY A 6 -0.70 -83.17 -29.76
N GLY A 7 -1.72 -84.02 -29.59
CA GLY A 7 -1.55 -85.38 -29.05
C GLY A 7 -2.83 -86.21 -29.16
N ALA A 8 -2.82 -87.19 -30.06
CA ALA A 8 -3.96 -88.01 -30.45
C ALA A 8 -4.07 -89.34 -29.67
N LEU A 9 -5.31 -89.82 -29.66
CA LEU A 9 -5.87 -91.16 -29.36
C LEU A 9 -4.94 -92.38 -29.46
N ARG A 10 -5.05 -93.32 -28.50
CA ARG A 10 -5.46 -94.73 -28.76
C ARG A 10 -5.65 -95.57 -27.46
N PRO A 11 -6.25 -96.80 -27.53
CA PRO A 11 -7.34 -97.20 -26.66
C PRO A 11 -7.01 -98.40 -25.75
N GLY A 12 -7.91 -98.65 -24.80
CA GLY A 12 -8.05 -99.95 -24.16
C GLY A 12 -7.88 -99.90 -22.65
N TYR A 13 -8.98 -100.07 -21.92
CA TYR A 13 -9.25 -101.37 -21.32
C TYR A 13 -10.69 -101.39 -20.84
N ALA A 14 -11.34 -102.52 -21.11
CA ALA A 14 -12.69 -102.80 -20.70
C ALA A 14 -12.78 -102.98 -19.17
N ASP A 15 -14.00 -102.73 -18.69
CA ASP A 15 -14.66 -103.45 -17.61
C ASP A 15 -14.12 -103.33 -16.17
N ARG A 16 -14.84 -102.56 -15.37
CA ARG A 16 -15.88 -103.12 -14.49
C ARG A 16 -16.62 -102.01 -13.76
N LEU A 17 -17.84 -101.72 -14.21
CA LEU A 17 -18.85 -101.03 -13.41
C LEU A 17 -19.49 -102.03 -12.44
N PRO A 18 -19.79 -101.65 -11.18
CA PRO A 18 -20.41 -102.55 -10.23
C PRO A 18 -21.89 -102.80 -10.59
N ASP A 19 -22.32 -104.03 -10.32
CA ASP A 19 -23.67 -104.61 -10.44
C ASP A 19 -24.75 -103.82 -9.70
N SER A 20 -25.18 -102.66 -10.22
CA SER A 20 -26.33 -101.93 -9.70
C SER A 20 -27.12 -101.22 -10.79
N LEU A 21 -27.57 -102.00 -11.79
CA LEU A 21 -28.60 -101.60 -12.75
C LEU A 21 -29.73 -102.63 -12.81
N ARG A 22 -30.19 -103.10 -11.64
CA ARG A 22 -31.37 -103.97 -11.54
C ARG A 22 -32.53 -103.38 -10.74
N GLN A 23 -32.58 -102.07 -10.61
CA GLN A 23 -33.77 -101.40 -10.09
C GLN A 23 -33.80 -99.91 -10.46
N LEU A 24 -33.93 -99.61 -11.75
CA LEU A 24 -34.33 -98.27 -12.18
C LEU A 24 -35.81 -98.30 -12.51
N ASP A 25 -36.57 -97.57 -11.69
CA ASP A 25 -37.98 -97.31 -11.86
C ASP A 25 -38.23 -96.68 -13.24
N PRO A 26 -39.19 -97.18 -14.05
CA PRO A 26 -39.51 -96.62 -15.37
C PRO A 26 -39.79 -95.11 -15.35
N THR A 27 -40.28 -94.57 -14.23
CA THR A 27 -40.54 -93.14 -14.03
C THR A 27 -39.26 -92.30 -13.92
N ALA A 28 -38.21 -92.83 -13.29
CA ALA A 28 -36.92 -92.16 -13.15
C ALA A 28 -36.19 -92.04 -14.50
N LEU A 29 -36.33 -93.04 -15.37
CA LEU A 29 -35.83 -92.98 -16.75
C LEU A 29 -36.58 -91.91 -17.57
N LEU A 30 -37.89 -91.79 -17.39
CA LEU A 30 -38.71 -90.78 -18.07
C LEU A 30 -38.35 -89.34 -17.63
N MET A 31 -38.06 -89.14 -16.34
CA MET A 31 -37.61 -87.85 -15.80
C MET A 31 -36.22 -87.46 -16.32
N LEU A 32 -35.31 -88.43 -16.49
CA LEU A 32 -33.97 -88.21 -17.08
C LEU A 32 -34.02 -87.90 -18.59
N LEU A 33 -34.97 -88.48 -19.32
CA LEU A 33 -35.17 -88.21 -20.75
C LEU A 33 -35.87 -86.87 -21.01
N LEU A 34 -36.69 -86.38 -20.07
CA LEU A 34 -37.35 -85.07 -20.15
C LEU A 34 -36.44 -83.88 -19.78
N ASP A 35 -35.32 -84.13 -19.10
CA ASP A 35 -34.37 -83.08 -18.66
C ASP A 35 -33.23 -82.85 -19.68
N GLY A 36 -33.21 -83.61 -20.77
CA GLY A 36 -32.19 -83.55 -21.82
C GLY A 36 -32.41 -82.47 -22.89
N ASP A 37 -33.52 -81.72 -22.84
CA ASP A 37 -33.91 -80.72 -23.86
C ASP A 37 -33.82 -79.28 -23.34
N ARG A 38 -32.85 -79.01 -22.45
CA ARG A 38 -32.56 -77.64 -22.03
C ARG A 38 -31.55 -77.02 -23.00
N PRO A 39 -31.92 -76.04 -23.84
CA PRO A 39 -30.95 -75.39 -24.71
C PRO A 39 -29.92 -74.66 -23.83
N GLU A 40 -28.65 -75.06 -23.95
CA GLU A 40 -27.51 -74.31 -23.43
C GLU A 40 -27.68 -72.82 -23.80
N PRO A 41 -27.62 -71.88 -22.84
CA PRO A 41 -27.77 -70.47 -23.14
C PRO A 41 -26.56 -70.05 -23.97
N VAL A 42 -26.78 -69.96 -25.29
CA VAL A 42 -25.82 -69.35 -26.22
C VAL A 42 -25.50 -67.97 -25.65
N ARG A 43 -24.25 -67.76 -25.22
CA ARG A 43 -23.75 -66.42 -24.89
C ARG A 43 -23.89 -65.59 -26.16
N SER A 44 -25.01 -64.88 -26.25
CA SER A 44 -25.39 -64.14 -27.44
C SER A 44 -24.39 -63.01 -27.60
N GLY A 45 -23.65 -62.98 -28.70
CA GLY A 45 -22.75 -61.88 -29.03
C GLY A 45 -23.47 -60.52 -29.05
N ALA A 46 -24.81 -60.52 -29.17
CA ALA A 46 -25.63 -59.32 -29.01
C ALA A 46 -25.56 -58.72 -27.59
N HIS A 47 -25.39 -59.55 -26.55
CA HIS A 47 -25.24 -59.08 -25.16
C HIS A 47 -23.87 -58.43 -24.93
N GLU A 48 -22.81 -59.00 -25.52
CA GLU A 48 -21.48 -58.37 -25.48
C GLU A 48 -21.43 -57.07 -26.27
N LEU A 49 -22.05 -57.02 -27.46
CA LEU A 49 -22.15 -55.80 -28.25
C LEU A 49 -23.02 -54.73 -27.58
N ALA A 50 -24.09 -55.11 -26.86
CA ALA A 50 -24.93 -54.18 -26.13
C ALA A 50 -24.16 -53.43 -25.02
N LEU A 51 -23.22 -54.11 -24.34
CA LEU A 51 -22.36 -53.49 -23.31
C LEU A 51 -21.44 -52.40 -23.88
N PHE A 52 -21.00 -52.53 -25.13
CA PHE A 52 -20.19 -51.51 -25.81
C PHE A 52 -21.04 -50.36 -26.40
N LEU A 53 -22.34 -50.59 -26.62
CA LEU A 53 -23.26 -49.64 -27.26
C LEU A 53 -24.13 -48.84 -26.28
N THR A 54 -24.07 -49.16 -25.00
CA THR A 54 -24.65 -48.33 -23.93
C THR A 54 -23.53 -47.54 -23.25
N PRO A 55 -23.13 -46.36 -23.78
CA PRO A 55 -22.45 -45.39 -22.94
C PRO A 55 -23.41 -45.04 -21.78
N GLU A 56 -22.91 -45.05 -20.54
CA GLU A 56 -23.66 -44.62 -19.36
C GLU A 56 -23.94 -43.11 -19.50
N PRO A 57 -25.15 -42.69 -19.94
CA PRO A 57 -25.40 -41.29 -20.29
C PRO A 57 -25.37 -40.38 -19.05
N GLY A 58 -25.45 -40.95 -17.85
CA GLY A 58 -25.33 -40.23 -16.59
C GLY A 58 -23.90 -39.78 -16.26
N ALA A 59 -22.87 -40.41 -16.83
CA ALA A 59 -21.48 -40.08 -16.52
C ALA A 59 -21.05 -38.75 -17.15
N GLU A 60 -21.30 -38.57 -18.46
CA GLU A 60 -20.99 -37.32 -19.17
C GLU A 60 -21.84 -36.15 -18.65
N ALA A 61 -23.11 -36.40 -18.35
CA ALA A 61 -24.01 -35.38 -17.77
C ALA A 61 -23.51 -34.90 -16.40
N LYS A 62 -22.98 -35.82 -15.58
CA LYS A 62 -22.43 -35.50 -14.27
C LYS A 62 -21.12 -34.71 -14.36
N GLU A 63 -20.23 -35.04 -15.29
CA GLU A 63 -19.00 -34.26 -15.52
C GLU A 63 -19.34 -32.81 -15.92
N VAL A 64 -20.35 -32.63 -16.77
CA VAL A 64 -20.84 -31.30 -17.16
C VAL A 64 -21.44 -30.56 -15.96
N GLU A 65 -22.23 -31.24 -15.13
CA GLU A 65 -22.80 -30.65 -13.90
C GLU A 65 -21.70 -30.18 -12.93
N GLU A 66 -20.71 -31.03 -12.64
CA GLU A 66 -19.55 -30.68 -11.81
C GLU A 66 -18.75 -29.50 -12.41
N SER A 67 -18.60 -29.46 -13.74
CA SER A 67 -17.97 -28.34 -14.42
C SER A 67 -18.79 -27.04 -14.30
N ILE A 68 -20.11 -27.11 -14.40
CA ILE A 68 -21.01 -25.96 -14.24
C ILE A 68 -20.92 -25.44 -12.81
N GLU A 69 -21.00 -26.32 -11.81
CA GLU A 69 -20.84 -25.94 -10.40
C GLU A 69 -19.50 -25.24 -10.16
N GLY A 70 -18.41 -25.80 -10.69
CA GLY A 70 -17.09 -25.19 -10.62
C GLY A 70 -17.01 -23.82 -11.31
N LEU A 71 -17.72 -23.62 -12.43
CA LEU A 71 -17.79 -22.31 -13.11
C LEU A 71 -18.62 -21.30 -12.31
N LEU A 72 -19.73 -21.73 -11.70
CA LEU A 72 -20.57 -20.87 -10.88
C LEU A 72 -19.82 -20.39 -9.63
N LEU A 73 -19.06 -21.27 -8.98
CA LEU A 73 -18.22 -20.91 -7.85
C LEU A 73 -17.16 -19.85 -8.24
N ARG A 74 -16.46 -20.07 -9.35
CA ARG A 74 -15.48 -19.10 -9.88
C ARG A 74 -16.12 -17.75 -10.25
N LEU A 75 -17.37 -17.76 -10.71
CA LEU A 75 -18.11 -16.55 -11.04
C LEU A 75 -18.49 -15.76 -9.77
N GLU A 76 -18.87 -16.45 -8.69
CA GLU A 76 -19.11 -15.83 -7.39
C GLU A 76 -17.84 -15.20 -6.81
N GLU A 77 -16.70 -15.90 -6.89
CA GLU A 77 -15.39 -15.36 -6.52
C GLU A 77 -15.03 -14.11 -7.34
N PHE A 78 -15.27 -14.14 -8.65
CA PHE A 78 -15.03 -13.00 -9.53
C PHE A 78 -15.92 -11.80 -9.16
N CYS A 79 -17.19 -12.03 -8.84
CA CYS A 79 -18.09 -10.98 -8.37
C CYS A 79 -17.58 -10.35 -7.06
N ALA A 80 -17.15 -11.17 -6.10
CA ALA A 80 -16.59 -10.68 -4.85
C ALA A 80 -15.33 -9.82 -5.07
N LEU A 81 -14.44 -10.23 -5.97
CA LEU A 81 -13.27 -9.45 -6.35
C LEU A 81 -13.65 -8.14 -7.04
N ALA A 82 -14.65 -8.17 -7.94
CA ALA A 82 -15.13 -6.97 -8.61
C ALA A 82 -15.72 -5.96 -7.62
N ASP A 83 -16.49 -6.42 -6.63
CA ASP A 83 -17.06 -5.57 -5.59
C ASP A 83 -15.97 -4.97 -4.69
N MET A 84 -14.94 -5.74 -4.36
CA MET A 84 -13.77 -5.25 -3.63
C MET A 84 -13.05 -4.15 -4.41
N ILE A 85 -12.77 -4.37 -5.70
CA ILE A 85 -12.13 -3.36 -6.56
C ILE A 85 -12.98 -2.10 -6.62
N ARG A 86 -14.31 -2.22 -6.75
CA ARG A 86 -15.22 -1.08 -6.76
C ARG A 86 -15.17 -0.31 -5.44
N SER A 87 -15.22 -1.02 -4.31
CA SER A 87 -15.13 -0.43 -2.97
C SER A 87 -13.80 0.32 -2.78
N ASP A 88 -12.67 -0.33 -3.08
CA ASP A 88 -11.34 0.27 -2.97
C ASP A 88 -11.19 1.48 -3.88
N THR A 89 -11.72 1.40 -5.11
CA THR A 89 -11.71 2.53 -6.05
C THR A 89 -12.51 3.71 -5.49
N SER A 90 -13.70 3.46 -4.94
CA SER A 90 -14.50 4.49 -4.28
C SER A 90 -13.76 5.10 -3.11
N GLN A 91 -13.16 4.30 -2.23
CA GLN A 91 -12.36 4.79 -1.10
C GLN A 91 -11.20 5.68 -1.56
N ILE A 92 -10.43 5.25 -2.57
CA ILE A 92 -9.30 6.01 -3.09
C ILE A 92 -9.77 7.36 -3.66
N LEU A 93 -10.82 7.35 -4.48
CA LEU A 93 -11.28 8.54 -5.19
C LEU A 93 -12.00 9.54 -4.28
N GLU A 94 -12.80 9.05 -3.34
CA GLU A 94 -13.68 9.87 -2.51
C GLU A 94 -13.05 10.28 -1.18
N GLU A 95 -12.11 9.49 -0.64
CA GLU A 95 -11.49 9.74 0.67
C GLU A 95 -9.99 10.02 0.56
N ASP A 96 -9.21 9.07 0.03
CA ASP A 96 -7.74 9.13 0.12
C ASP A 96 -7.14 10.26 -0.73
N ILE A 97 -7.60 10.42 -1.97
CA ILE A 97 -7.12 11.50 -2.86
C ILE A 97 -7.45 12.89 -2.26
N PRO A 98 -8.69 13.18 -1.82
CA PRO A 98 -8.99 14.43 -1.14
C PRO A 98 -8.17 14.66 0.13
N LEU A 99 -7.98 13.62 0.96
CA LEU A 99 -7.15 13.69 2.17
C LEU A 99 -5.70 14.03 1.83
N LEU A 100 -5.12 13.33 0.85
CA LEU A 100 -3.76 13.59 0.37
C LEU A 100 -3.64 15.01 -0.19
N LYS A 101 -4.61 15.48 -0.97
CA LYS A 101 -4.64 16.86 -1.51
C LYS A 101 -4.67 17.91 -0.39
N ALA A 102 -5.43 17.66 0.68
CA ALA A 102 -5.45 18.53 1.86
C ALA A 102 -4.08 18.55 2.55
N LYS A 103 -3.46 17.39 2.74
CA LYS A 103 -2.12 17.27 3.33
C LYS A 103 -1.03 17.93 2.49
N VAL A 104 -1.05 17.77 1.17
CA VAL A 104 -0.13 18.48 0.27
C VAL A 104 -0.30 20.00 0.37
N THR A 105 -1.53 20.48 0.57
CA THR A 105 -1.80 21.91 0.77
C THR A 105 -1.29 22.42 2.11
N GLU A 106 -1.43 21.63 3.18
CA GLU A 106 -0.83 21.92 4.49
C GLU A 106 0.69 22.04 4.38
N VAL A 107 1.34 21.06 3.74
CA VAL A 107 2.79 21.05 3.50
C VAL A 107 3.24 22.27 2.68
N ARG A 108 2.50 22.64 1.63
CA ARG A 108 2.77 23.87 0.87
C ARG A 108 2.70 25.12 1.74
N GLY A 109 1.77 25.16 2.70
CA GLY A 109 1.69 26.23 3.69
C GLY A 109 2.89 26.30 4.63
N ILE A 110 3.56 25.18 4.90
CA ILE A 110 4.81 25.16 5.67
C ILE A 110 5.93 25.78 4.86
N TYR A 111 6.08 25.42 3.58
CA TYR A 111 7.09 26.00 2.70
C TYR A 111 6.95 27.53 2.58
N THR A 112 5.73 28.05 2.45
CA THR A 112 5.54 29.51 2.42
C THR A 112 5.95 30.20 3.73
N LYS A 113 5.79 29.54 4.89
CA LYS A 113 6.30 30.04 6.17
C LYS A 113 7.84 30.03 6.19
N VAL A 114 8.47 28.98 5.65
CA VAL A 114 9.93 28.90 5.51
C VAL A 114 10.45 30.04 4.61
N ASP A 115 9.81 30.30 3.47
CA ASP A 115 10.20 31.38 2.56
C ASP A 115 10.13 32.77 3.23
N ARG A 116 9.07 33.01 4.02
CA ARG A 116 8.92 34.25 4.79
C ARG A 116 10.01 34.40 5.84
N LEU A 117 10.34 33.31 6.54
CA LEU A 117 11.42 33.31 7.52
C LEU A 117 12.77 33.59 6.85
N GLU A 118 13.04 33.02 5.68
CA GLU A 118 14.26 33.30 4.92
C GLU A 118 14.36 34.78 4.53
N ALA A 119 13.26 35.36 4.01
CA ALA A 119 13.21 36.78 3.69
C ALA A 119 13.46 37.66 4.93
N PHE A 120 12.88 37.29 6.07
CA PHE A 120 13.11 37.96 7.34
C PHE A 120 14.58 37.90 7.75
N VAL A 121 15.21 36.72 7.72
CA VAL A 121 16.63 36.56 8.05
C VAL A 121 17.52 37.39 7.12
N LYS A 122 17.22 37.43 5.82
CA LYS A 122 17.95 38.28 4.85
C LYS A 122 17.83 39.77 5.19
N MET A 123 16.65 40.24 5.57
CA MET A 123 16.44 41.62 6.01
C MET A 123 17.23 41.93 7.29
N VAL A 124 17.20 41.05 8.29
CA VAL A 124 17.95 41.24 9.54
C VAL A 124 19.45 41.31 9.25
N ALA A 125 19.98 40.41 8.41
CA ALA A 125 21.38 40.44 8.00
C ALA A 125 21.76 41.77 7.33
N HIS A 126 20.89 42.33 6.49
CA HIS A 126 21.11 43.64 5.87
C HIS A 126 21.17 44.77 6.92
N HIS A 127 20.24 44.80 7.86
CA HIS A 127 20.21 45.83 8.91
C HIS A 127 21.42 45.75 9.85
N VAL A 128 21.86 44.54 10.21
CA VAL A 128 23.07 44.34 11.01
C VAL A 128 24.30 44.85 10.26
N SER A 129 24.47 44.48 8.99
CA SER A 129 25.59 44.94 8.17
C SER A 129 25.60 46.47 8.05
N PHE A 130 24.43 47.09 7.86
CA PHE A 130 24.29 48.54 7.81
C PHE A 130 24.71 49.22 9.13
N LEU A 131 24.30 48.65 10.27
CA LEU A 131 24.65 49.17 11.58
C LEU A 131 26.16 49.01 11.86
N GLU A 132 26.74 47.87 11.52
CA GLU A 132 28.18 47.62 11.62
C GLU A 132 28.98 48.66 10.83
N ASP A 133 28.61 48.94 9.57
CA ASP A 133 29.25 49.98 8.77
C ASP A 133 29.15 51.37 9.41
N HIS A 134 28.03 51.68 10.06
CA HIS A 134 27.85 52.98 10.73
C HIS A 134 28.69 53.09 12.01
N VAL A 135 28.79 52.00 12.79
CA VAL A 135 29.66 51.94 13.98
C VAL A 135 31.12 52.07 13.56
N LEU A 136 31.57 51.33 12.54
CA LEU A 136 32.94 51.43 12.03
C LEU A 136 33.29 52.84 11.53
N ARG A 137 32.35 53.52 10.88
CA ARG A 137 32.51 54.94 10.49
C ARG A 137 32.61 55.86 11.70
N ALA A 138 31.71 55.71 12.66
CA ALA A 138 31.75 56.50 13.89
C ALA A 138 33.05 56.29 14.66
N GLU A 139 33.53 55.05 14.78
CA GLU A 139 34.82 54.71 15.39
C GLU A 139 36.01 55.30 14.64
N ARG A 140 35.99 55.32 13.30
CA ARG A 140 37.04 55.99 12.53
C ARG A 140 37.05 57.50 12.78
N ASP A 141 35.88 58.11 12.74
CA ASP A 141 35.72 59.57 12.81
C ASP A 141 35.92 60.11 14.23
N HIS A 142 35.65 59.29 15.27
CA HIS A 142 35.66 59.72 16.68
C HIS A 142 36.63 58.91 17.58
N GLY A 143 37.08 57.73 17.14
CA GLY A 143 37.99 56.84 17.88
C GLY A 143 39.48 57.14 17.63
N ALA A 144 39.80 57.97 16.64
CA ALA A 144 41.09 58.65 16.61
C ALA A 144 41.11 59.72 17.72
N PHE A 145 41.41 59.30 18.95
CA PHE A 145 41.82 60.23 20.00
C PHE A 145 42.91 61.14 19.40
N PRO A 146 42.86 62.47 19.57
CA PRO A 146 43.85 63.34 18.95
C PRO A 146 45.20 63.14 19.66
N GLN A 147 45.93 62.08 19.26
CA GLN A 147 47.30 61.79 19.69
C GLN A 147 48.32 62.79 19.12
N ALA A 148 47.85 63.81 18.42
CA ALA A 148 48.62 64.98 18.08
C ALA A 148 47.72 66.22 18.23
N LEU A 149 47.52 66.67 19.47
CA LEU A 149 47.41 68.11 19.73
C LEU A 149 48.82 68.61 20.07
N PRO A 150 49.58 69.21 19.13
CA PRO A 150 50.87 69.84 19.43
C PRO A 150 50.73 71.09 20.32
N GLY A 151 49.54 71.42 20.80
CA GLY A 151 49.20 72.70 21.43
C GLY A 151 49.05 72.69 22.95
N TRP A 152 49.04 71.55 23.65
CA TRP A 152 48.82 71.52 25.10
C TRP A 152 50.08 71.83 25.94
N ARG A 153 51.18 72.29 25.32
CA ARG A 153 52.38 72.77 26.05
C ARG A 153 52.30 74.23 26.52
N TRP A 154 51.18 74.93 26.33
CA TRP A 154 51.07 76.36 26.66
C TRP A 154 50.11 76.70 27.82
N LEU A 155 49.91 75.79 28.77
CA LEU A 155 49.32 76.13 30.07
C LEU A 155 50.36 76.79 30.99
N GLY A 156 50.86 77.93 30.55
CA GLY A 156 51.76 78.78 31.31
C GLY A 156 51.66 80.22 30.86
N SER A 157 50.94 81.02 31.66
CA SER A 157 51.00 82.50 31.78
C SER A 157 49.75 83.28 31.37
N ARG A 158 49.07 83.78 32.41
CA ARG A 158 48.35 85.07 32.54
C ARG A 158 47.97 85.83 31.25
N GLY A 159 46.66 85.94 31.04
CA GLY A 159 46.05 87.03 30.25
C GLY A 159 44.71 86.63 29.62
N LEU A 160 43.58 87.11 30.17
CA LEU A 160 42.32 87.14 29.41
C LEU A 160 42.50 88.06 28.18
N PRO A 161 41.82 87.74 27.07
CA PRO A 161 40.84 88.71 26.60
C PRO A 161 39.49 88.08 26.23
N SER A 162 38.45 88.87 26.52
CA SER A 162 37.09 88.72 26.02
C SER A 162 37.07 88.97 24.52
N PHE A 163 36.66 87.98 23.72
CA PHE A 163 36.07 88.18 22.40
C PHE A 163 35.02 87.10 22.14
N ARG A 164 33.74 87.47 22.34
CA ARG A 164 32.59 86.74 21.78
C ARG A 164 32.65 86.89 20.26
N ASN A 165 33.12 85.85 19.58
CA ASN A 165 32.65 85.53 18.25
C ASN A 165 31.90 84.20 18.36
N LYS A 166 30.60 84.21 18.10
CA LYS A 166 29.82 82.99 17.87
C LYS A 166 30.34 82.38 16.56
N LEU A 167 31.34 81.52 16.67
CA LEU A 167 31.62 80.55 15.63
C LEU A 167 30.38 79.63 15.55
N PRO A 168 29.85 79.31 14.35
CA PRO A 168 28.84 78.27 14.26
C PRO A 168 29.51 76.98 14.73
N THR A 169 29.20 76.57 15.95
CA THR A 169 29.39 75.18 16.36
C THR A 169 28.66 74.35 15.31
N PRO A 170 29.33 73.46 14.55
CA PRO A 170 28.61 72.49 13.75
C PRO A 170 27.73 71.76 14.75
N ALA A 171 26.41 71.88 14.62
CA ALA A 171 25.50 71.08 15.43
C ALA A 171 25.98 69.64 15.28
N PRO A 172 26.17 68.89 16.40
CA PRO A 172 26.50 67.47 16.27
C PRO A 172 25.46 66.87 15.31
N PRO A 173 25.89 66.07 14.32
CA PRO A 173 24.93 65.45 13.41
C PRO A 173 23.88 64.79 14.29
N THR A 174 22.63 65.23 14.15
CA THR A 174 21.51 64.64 14.88
C THR A 174 21.49 63.19 14.50
N PHE A 175 21.92 62.34 15.43
CA PHE A 175 21.92 60.90 15.25
C PHE A 175 20.46 60.48 15.16
N GLU A 176 19.99 60.28 13.93
CA GLU A 176 18.70 59.63 13.69
C GLU A 176 18.90 58.13 13.86
N LEU A 177 18.26 57.59 14.89
CA LEU A 177 18.25 56.16 15.13
C LEU A 177 17.65 55.48 13.89
N PRO A 178 18.38 54.57 13.22
CA PRO A 178 17.82 53.81 12.11
C PRO A 178 16.53 53.14 12.56
N THR A 179 15.48 53.20 11.74
CA THR A 179 14.24 52.50 11.99
C THR A 179 14.51 50.99 12.00
N LEU A 180 14.69 50.45 13.20
CA LEU A 180 14.88 49.02 13.41
C LEU A 180 13.59 48.29 13.10
N TYR A 181 13.74 47.09 12.52
CA TYR A 181 12.60 46.25 12.17
C TYR A 181 11.80 45.86 13.43
N ARG A 182 10.48 45.70 13.28
CA ARG A 182 9.61 45.10 14.29
C ARG A 182 9.18 43.71 13.84
N THR A 183 9.26 42.73 14.73
CA THR A 183 8.93 41.33 14.41
C THR A 183 7.43 41.16 14.13
N GLU A 184 6.59 41.93 14.83
CA GLU A 184 5.15 41.99 14.64
C GLU A 184 4.69 42.33 13.20
N ASP A 185 5.52 43.01 12.40
CA ASP A 185 5.18 43.36 11.01
C ASP A 185 5.28 42.16 10.05
N TYR A 186 6.00 41.10 10.42
CA TYR A 186 6.30 39.95 9.55
C TYR A 186 5.68 38.63 10.04
N PHE A 187 5.39 38.53 11.34
CA PHE A 187 4.72 37.40 11.96
C PHE A 187 3.43 37.88 12.64
N PRO A 188 2.36 38.18 11.87
CA PRO A 188 1.08 38.51 12.47
C PRO A 188 0.59 37.30 13.29
N VAL A 189 0.21 37.56 14.54
CA VAL A 189 -0.38 36.52 15.41
C VAL A 189 -1.65 36.01 14.74
N ASP A 190 -1.69 34.73 14.37
CA ASP A 190 -2.89 34.10 13.84
C ASP A 190 -3.97 34.14 14.95
N ALA A 191 -5.01 34.95 14.75
CA ALA A 191 -6.12 35.12 15.72
C ALA A 191 -6.88 33.81 16.05
N ARG A 192 -6.57 32.71 15.37
CA ARG A 192 -7.11 31.36 15.66
C ARG A 192 -6.45 30.69 16.86
N GLU A 193 -5.26 31.11 17.26
CA GLU A 193 -4.51 30.52 18.38
C GLU A 193 -4.72 31.27 19.71
N ALA A 194 -5.42 32.41 19.67
CA ALA A 194 -5.79 33.22 20.84
C ALA A 194 -7.18 32.86 21.43
N ALA A 195 -7.79 31.75 21.01
CA ALA A 195 -8.98 31.22 21.68
C ALA A 195 -8.54 30.45 22.93
N PRO A 196 -8.95 30.84 24.16
CA PRO A 196 -8.66 30.04 25.34
C PRO A 196 -9.36 28.70 25.17
N LEU A 197 -8.58 27.61 25.09
CA LEU A 197 -9.10 26.25 25.21
C LEU A 197 -9.74 26.13 26.60
N THR A 198 -11.07 26.16 26.66
CA THR A 198 -11.79 25.84 27.88
C THR A 198 -11.63 24.33 28.15
N PRO A 199 -11.26 23.92 29.38
CA PRO A 199 -11.22 22.51 29.72
C PRO A 199 -12.66 22.01 29.82
N SER A 200 -13.15 21.34 28.76
CA SER A 200 -14.41 20.59 28.82
C SER A 200 -14.15 19.29 29.58
N CYS A 201 -14.21 19.35 30.91
CA CYS A 201 -14.36 18.17 31.75
C CYS A 201 -15.75 17.58 31.51
N ARG A 202 -15.86 16.61 30.59
CA ARG A 202 -17.01 15.69 30.56
C ARG A 202 -16.70 14.47 31.41
N HIS A 203 -17.24 14.49 32.62
CA HIS A 203 -17.39 13.31 33.45
C HIS A 203 -18.26 12.29 32.71
N ARG A 204 -17.72 11.09 32.50
CA ARG A 204 -18.49 9.89 32.15
C ARG A 204 -19.19 9.37 33.41
N LEU A 205 -20.50 9.19 33.31
CA LEU A 205 -21.29 8.12 33.94
C LEU A 205 -22.26 7.62 32.89
#